data_AF-A0A971BJ13-F1
#
_entry.id   AF-A0A971BJ13-F1
#
_cell.length_a   1.000
_cell.length_b   1.000
_cell.length_c   1.000
_cell.angle_alpha   90.00
_cell.angle_beta   90.00
_cell.angle_gamma   90.00
#
_symmetry.space_group_name_H-M   'P 1'
#
loop_
_entity.id
_entity.type
_entity.pdbx_description
1 polymer ?
#
loop_
_entity_poly.entity_id
_entity_poly.type
_entity_poly.pdbx_seq_one_letter_code
_entity_poly.pdbx_strand_id
1 'polypeptide(L)'
;MFDLNIFYPASLNVANIPGTPCSDDKLIKEIDKTTKNEFYGDFIKTIERRILPKVRIIEKDDNGINTNVPPYECTVLITLYRASVSVNLTIFDINWDITNVLNQVSSGNLCVEYQGKEQNIVDYLGGFGITVFSDAKCLITASKEEPTLMDKEENKDYKYYILAGEAFHSKQFNYRIKADDFRKSASVNVARYNFSDIYLSRKNVLFHIQEEVEESKDRFIYSVLMIFIMEIIVLQIAALKRINENIKNDFADEKLKDISAVKEINEDMNKYLSLWDINNFYYQMAQDLFSLVLNAFKVDEIKAEYIHNSQVLQNIIGIRKAFSEEQETNRKTKINKITQRFFQIFALIGIISTLDKVMYTILPLIFKNISERSIGIVTVVGWMLSIIAFFTVYYLNYKRNKLTK
;
A
#
# COMPACT_ATOMS: atom_id res chain seq x y z
N MET A 1 14.51 -10.90 -33.62
CA MET A 1 14.91 -10.99 -32.18
C MET A 1 13.99 -10.18 -31.26
N PHE A 2 13.97 -10.48 -29.95
CA PHE A 2 13.22 -9.73 -28.93
C PHE A 2 14.16 -9.17 -27.84
N ASP A 3 13.81 -8.02 -27.27
CA ASP A 3 14.34 -7.58 -25.97
C ASP A 3 13.22 -7.70 -24.91
N LEU A 4 13.59 -8.14 -23.71
CA LEU A 4 12.64 -8.35 -22.62
C LEU A 4 13.05 -7.52 -21.40
N ASN A 5 12.11 -6.72 -20.91
CA ASN A 5 12.21 -6.04 -19.63
C ASN A 5 11.12 -6.58 -18.69
N ILE A 6 11.51 -7.09 -17.52
CA ILE A 6 10.59 -7.63 -16.51
C ILE A 6 10.62 -6.71 -15.28
N PHE A 7 9.50 -6.08 -14.98
CA PHE A 7 9.38 -5.10 -13.92
C PHE A 7 8.65 -5.66 -12.70
N TYR A 8 9.35 -5.79 -11.57
CA TYR A 8 8.75 -6.17 -10.29
C TYR A 8 8.48 -4.93 -9.43
N PRO A 9 7.24 -4.75 -8.95
CA PRO A 9 6.93 -3.76 -7.92
C PRO A 9 7.37 -4.28 -6.55
N ALA A 10 8.24 -3.52 -5.89
CA ALA A 10 8.88 -3.93 -4.65
C ALA A 10 9.07 -2.77 -3.66
N SER A 11 9.42 -3.08 -2.41
CA SER A 11 9.98 -2.13 -1.46
C SER A 11 11.41 -2.48 -1.08
N LEU A 12 12.09 -1.50 -0.51
CA LEU A 12 13.34 -1.70 0.19
C LEU A 12 13.15 -1.49 1.70
N ASN A 13 13.57 -2.47 2.49
CA ASN A 13 13.47 -2.44 3.97
C ASN A 13 14.78 -2.03 4.66
N VAL A 14 15.78 -1.53 3.94
CA VAL A 14 17.16 -1.40 4.45
C VAL A 14 17.63 0.06 4.48
N ALA A 15 18.37 0.44 5.52
CA ALA A 15 19.04 1.74 5.63
C ALA A 15 20.16 1.94 4.57
N ASN A 16 20.66 0.84 4.00
CA ASN A 16 21.66 0.86 2.92
C ASN A 16 21.01 0.41 1.62
N ILE A 17 21.02 1.28 0.62
CA ILE A 17 20.49 0.98 -0.70
C ILE A 17 21.45 -0.01 -1.40
N PRO A 18 20.99 -1.20 -1.79
CA PRO A 18 21.84 -2.22 -2.41
C PRO A 18 22.26 -1.81 -3.83
N GLY A 19 23.30 -2.47 -4.34
CA GLY A 19 23.83 -2.22 -5.68
C GLY A 19 24.76 -1.02 -5.78
N THR A 20 25.43 -0.93 -6.92
CA THR A 20 26.35 0.17 -7.22
C THR A 20 25.59 1.33 -7.84
N PRO A 21 25.72 2.56 -7.30
CA PRO A 21 25.31 3.76 -8.04
C PRO A 21 26.19 3.82 -9.28
N CYS A 22 25.60 3.62 -10.45
CA CYS A 22 26.35 3.54 -11.68
C CYS A 22 25.93 4.67 -12.60
N SER A 23 26.48 5.86 -12.35
CA SER A 23 26.37 6.99 -13.26
C SER A 23 27.03 6.72 -14.62
N ASP A 24 27.85 5.65 -14.72
CA ASP A 24 28.62 5.32 -15.91
C ASP A 24 28.05 4.21 -16.78
N ASP A 25 27.05 3.48 -16.31
CA ASP A 25 26.41 2.43 -17.10
C ASP A 25 25.65 3.04 -18.29
N LYS A 26 25.85 2.46 -19.47
CA LYS A 26 25.30 2.95 -20.73
C LYS A 26 23.77 2.89 -20.76
N LEU A 27 23.17 1.87 -20.14
CA LEU A 27 21.72 1.71 -20.02
C LEU A 27 21.13 2.85 -19.19
N ILE A 28 21.71 3.11 -18.01
CA ILE A 28 21.28 4.18 -17.11
C ILE A 28 21.45 5.54 -17.78
N LYS A 29 22.57 5.79 -18.46
CA LYS A 29 22.83 7.06 -19.17
C LYS A 29 21.76 7.38 -20.20
N GLU A 30 21.35 6.41 -21.01
CA GLU A 30 20.32 6.63 -22.03
C GLU A 30 18.93 6.78 -21.40
N ILE A 31 18.60 6.00 -20.36
CA ILE A 31 17.35 6.20 -19.59
C ILE A 31 17.31 7.60 -19.00
N ASP A 32 18.37 8.04 -18.33
CA ASP A 32 18.45 9.36 -17.70
C ASP A 32 18.38 10.49 -18.72
N LYS A 33 19.02 10.32 -19.89
CA LYS A 33 18.97 11.30 -20.99
C LYS A 33 17.57 11.46 -21.52
N THR A 34 16.89 10.37 -21.86
CA THR A 34 15.50 10.41 -22.34
C THR A 34 14.57 10.94 -21.26
N THR A 35 14.75 10.52 -20.01
CA THR A 35 13.98 11.00 -18.86
C THR A 35 14.07 12.53 -18.73
N LYS A 36 15.28 13.11 -18.85
CA LYS A 36 15.48 14.57 -18.80
C LYS A 36 14.83 15.34 -19.95
N ASN A 37 14.70 14.73 -21.12
CA ASN A 37 14.10 15.36 -22.28
C ASN A 37 12.57 15.27 -22.27
N GLU A 38 12.01 14.27 -21.61
CA GLU A 38 10.58 13.95 -21.64
C GLU A 38 9.83 14.41 -20.36
N PHE A 39 10.54 14.76 -19.28
CA PHE A 39 9.94 15.01 -17.96
C PHE A 39 10.49 16.23 -17.21
N TYR A 40 9.65 16.79 -16.33
CA TYR A 40 10.00 17.89 -15.43
C TYR A 40 11.17 17.54 -14.50
N GLY A 41 12.23 18.36 -14.59
CA GLY A 41 13.52 18.10 -13.96
C GLY A 41 13.52 17.88 -12.44
N ASP A 42 12.58 18.47 -11.69
CA ASP A 42 12.59 18.34 -10.22
C ASP A 42 12.06 16.99 -9.74
N PHE A 43 11.12 16.39 -10.46
CA PHE A 43 10.66 15.03 -10.17
C PHE A 43 11.78 14.01 -10.45
N ILE A 44 12.47 14.15 -11.58
CA ILE A 44 13.55 13.22 -11.98
C ILE A 44 14.67 13.17 -10.94
N LYS A 45 15.05 14.31 -10.35
CA LYS A 45 16.11 14.39 -9.33
C LYS A 45 15.81 13.56 -8.08
N THR A 46 14.56 13.19 -7.86
CA THR A 46 14.14 12.37 -6.71
C THR A 46 14.17 10.86 -7.00
N ILE A 47 14.40 10.48 -8.26
CA ILE A 47 14.54 9.09 -8.68
C ILE A 47 16.02 8.72 -8.65
N GLU A 48 16.33 7.62 -7.96
CA GLU A 48 17.69 7.06 -7.91
C GLU A 48 17.71 5.72 -8.63
N ARG A 49 18.76 5.46 -9.42
CA ARG A 49 18.95 4.20 -10.15
C ARG A 49 20.24 3.51 -9.72
N ARG A 50 20.18 2.19 -9.52
CA ARG A 50 21.34 1.37 -9.18
C ARG A 50 21.31 0.03 -9.89
N ILE A 51 22.49 -0.56 -10.06
CA ILE A 51 22.63 -1.89 -10.66
C ILE A 51 22.97 -2.89 -9.57
N LEU A 52 22.17 -3.95 -9.50
CA LEU A 52 22.48 -5.15 -8.73
C LEU A 52 23.40 -6.06 -9.55
N PRO A 53 24.10 -7.00 -8.89
CA PRO A 53 24.88 -8.00 -9.62
C PRO A 53 24.07 -8.66 -10.74
N LYS A 54 24.71 -8.87 -11.89
CA LYS A 54 24.07 -9.56 -13.01
C LYS A 54 23.71 -10.99 -12.62
N VAL A 55 22.61 -11.48 -13.16
CA VAL A 55 22.15 -12.86 -13.01
C VAL A 55 21.98 -13.48 -14.39
N ARG A 56 21.89 -14.80 -14.46
CA ARG A 56 21.49 -15.48 -15.72
C ARG A 56 20.08 -16.03 -15.58
N ILE A 57 19.22 -15.77 -16.55
CA ILE A 57 17.86 -16.33 -16.55
C ILE A 57 17.90 -17.74 -17.12
N ILE A 58 17.25 -18.67 -16.42
CA ILE A 58 17.11 -20.05 -16.84
C ILE A 58 15.72 -20.23 -17.44
N GLU A 59 15.66 -20.61 -18.70
CA GLU A 59 14.39 -20.97 -19.33
C GLU A 59 13.98 -22.39 -18.88
N LYS A 60 12.75 -22.49 -18.40
CA LYS A 60 12.08 -23.74 -18.09
C LYS A 60 10.79 -23.81 -18.89
N ASP A 61 10.45 -25.01 -19.34
CA ASP A 61 9.15 -25.26 -19.95
C ASP A 61 8.03 -25.27 -18.90
N ASP A 62 6.81 -25.51 -19.35
CA ASP A 62 5.61 -25.60 -18.52
C ASP A 62 5.62 -26.74 -17.48
N ASN A 63 6.57 -27.69 -17.58
CA ASN A 63 6.81 -28.72 -16.57
C ASN A 63 7.88 -28.32 -15.54
N GLY A 64 8.45 -27.12 -15.66
CA GLY A 64 9.58 -26.70 -14.83
C GLY A 64 10.90 -27.39 -15.20
N ILE A 65 10.96 -28.03 -16.38
CA ILE A 65 12.17 -28.70 -16.88
C ILE A 65 12.98 -27.68 -17.68
N ASN A 66 14.30 -27.63 -17.44
CA ASN A 66 15.20 -26.77 -18.21
C ASN A 66 15.07 -27.08 -19.69
N THR A 67 14.87 -26.03 -20.49
CA THR A 67 14.93 -26.17 -21.95
C THR A 67 16.39 -26.36 -22.37
N ASN A 68 16.62 -26.78 -23.62
CA ASN A 68 17.98 -26.88 -24.17
C ASN A 68 18.61 -25.50 -24.48
N VAL A 69 17.98 -24.42 -24.03
CA VAL A 69 18.41 -23.07 -24.30
C VAL A 69 19.39 -22.63 -23.20
N PRO A 70 20.58 -22.12 -23.56
CA PRO A 70 21.58 -21.70 -22.57
C PRO A 70 21.05 -20.56 -21.69
N PRO A 71 21.51 -20.42 -20.43
CA PRO A 71 21.12 -19.29 -19.59
C PRO A 71 21.55 -17.94 -20.18
N TYR A 72 20.66 -16.94 -20.15
CA TYR A 72 20.92 -15.61 -20.71
C TYR A 72 21.35 -14.63 -19.64
N GLU A 73 22.41 -13.86 -19.91
CA GLU A 73 22.81 -12.78 -19.02
C GLU A 73 21.71 -11.72 -18.93
N CYS A 74 21.43 -11.30 -17.71
CA CYS A 74 20.40 -10.33 -17.38
C CYS A 74 20.99 -9.23 -16.49
N THR A 75 20.76 -7.99 -16.90
CA THR A 75 21.07 -6.82 -16.07
C THR A 75 19.91 -6.54 -15.14
N VAL A 76 20.20 -6.37 -13.85
CA VAL A 76 19.19 -6.09 -12.83
C VAL A 76 19.33 -4.63 -12.40
N LEU A 77 18.45 -3.79 -12.92
CA LEU A 77 18.33 -2.38 -12.58
C LEU A 77 17.30 -2.22 -11.46
N ILE A 78 17.62 -1.43 -10.44
CA ILE A 78 16.64 -0.97 -9.45
C ILE A 78 16.47 0.54 -9.59
N THR A 79 15.21 0.95 -9.68
CA THR A 79 14.80 2.34 -9.73
C THR A 79 14.04 2.64 -8.44
N LEU A 80 14.54 3.58 -7.66
CA LEU A 80 14.07 3.93 -6.32
C LEU A 80 13.38 5.28 -6.33
N TYR A 81 12.23 5.32 -5.67
CA TYR A 81 11.56 6.56 -5.28
C TYR A 81 11.08 6.38 -3.85
N ARG A 82 11.74 7.06 -2.91
CA ARG A 82 11.55 6.86 -1.46
C ARG A 82 11.75 5.38 -1.10
N ALA A 83 10.77 4.72 -0.49
CA ALA A 83 10.83 3.30 -0.13
C ALA A 83 10.18 2.37 -1.18
N SER A 84 9.73 2.92 -2.32
CA SER A 84 9.18 2.14 -3.43
C SER A 84 10.28 1.85 -4.44
N VAL A 85 10.30 0.62 -4.95
CA VAL A 85 11.32 0.12 -5.86
C VAL A 85 10.63 -0.50 -7.08
N SER A 86 11.11 -0.13 -8.26
CA SER A 86 10.88 -0.86 -9.50
C SER A 86 12.15 -1.64 -9.81
N VAL A 87 12.07 -2.97 -9.80
CA VAL A 87 13.17 -3.84 -10.24
C VAL A 87 12.94 -4.18 -11.71
N ASN A 88 13.83 -3.75 -12.60
CA ASN A 88 13.82 -4.08 -14.02
C ASN A 88 14.92 -5.10 -14.34
N LEU A 89 14.52 -6.30 -14.77
CA LEU A 89 15.40 -7.29 -15.36
C LEU A 89 15.40 -7.12 -16.87
N THR A 90 16.54 -6.72 -17.43
CA THR A 90 16.71 -6.50 -18.87
C THR A 90 17.51 -7.63 -19.51
N ILE A 91 16.95 -8.19 -20.57
CA ILE A 91 17.55 -9.22 -21.43
C ILE A 91 17.50 -8.71 -22.87
N PHE A 92 18.61 -8.79 -23.57
CA PHE A 92 18.72 -8.36 -24.97
C PHE A 92 18.86 -9.55 -25.91
N ASP A 93 18.48 -9.35 -27.18
CA ASP A 93 18.77 -10.26 -28.30
C ASP A 93 18.24 -11.70 -28.10
N ILE A 94 17.03 -11.83 -27.53
CA ILE A 94 16.35 -13.11 -27.40
C ILE A 94 15.94 -13.63 -28.79
N ASN A 95 16.41 -14.83 -29.12
CA ASN A 95 16.16 -15.50 -30.40
C ASN A 95 15.38 -16.82 -30.27
N TRP A 96 14.81 -17.10 -29.08
CA TRP A 96 14.00 -18.27 -28.76
C TRP A 96 12.59 -17.86 -28.31
N ASP A 97 11.78 -18.85 -27.93
CA ASP A 97 10.38 -18.65 -27.53
C ASP A 97 10.26 -17.95 -26.17
N ILE A 98 10.16 -16.61 -26.20
CA ILE A 98 10.02 -15.76 -25.02
C ILE A 98 8.84 -16.15 -24.12
N THR A 99 7.82 -16.84 -24.65
CA THR A 99 6.59 -17.12 -23.91
C THR A 99 6.81 -18.09 -22.74
N ASN A 100 7.83 -18.94 -22.78
CA ASN A 100 8.21 -19.80 -21.66
C ASN A 100 8.72 -18.99 -20.46
N VAL A 101 9.53 -17.96 -20.69
CA VAL A 101 9.94 -17.04 -19.62
C VAL A 101 8.77 -16.19 -19.15
N LEU A 102 7.89 -15.72 -20.05
CA LEU A 102 6.69 -14.99 -19.64
C LEU A 102 5.77 -15.85 -18.76
N ASN A 103 5.65 -17.16 -19.04
CA ASN A 103 4.92 -18.12 -18.22
C ASN A 103 5.55 -18.33 -16.84
N GLN A 104 6.89 -18.40 -16.77
CA GLN A 104 7.58 -18.45 -15.47
C GLN A 104 7.37 -17.16 -14.66
N VAL A 105 7.36 -16.00 -15.32
CA VAL A 105 7.07 -14.71 -14.68
C VAL A 105 5.63 -14.65 -14.17
N SER A 106 4.66 -15.04 -14.99
CA SER A 106 3.23 -14.97 -14.64
C SER A 106 2.85 -15.93 -13.52
N SER A 107 3.54 -17.07 -13.41
CA SER A 107 3.39 -18.05 -12.33
C SER A 107 4.21 -17.74 -11.07
N GLY A 108 5.05 -16.70 -11.09
CA GLY A 108 5.91 -16.33 -9.96
C GLY A 108 7.12 -17.25 -9.75
N ASN A 109 7.46 -18.07 -10.74
CA ASN A 109 8.50 -19.09 -10.67
C ASN A 109 9.73 -18.77 -11.53
N LEU A 110 9.95 -17.50 -11.87
CA LEU A 110 11.12 -17.10 -12.65
C LEU A 110 12.41 -17.53 -11.96
N CYS A 111 13.14 -18.39 -12.66
CA CYS A 111 14.35 -19.00 -12.15
C CYS A 111 15.59 -18.25 -12.65
N VAL A 112 16.50 -17.95 -11.72
CA VAL A 112 17.75 -17.26 -12.03
C VAL A 112 18.94 -18.02 -11.45
N GLU A 113 20.06 -17.90 -12.14
CA GLU A 113 21.36 -18.37 -11.68
C GLU A 113 22.20 -17.17 -11.24
N TYR A 114 22.68 -17.24 -10.00
CA TYR A 114 23.60 -16.27 -9.44
C TYR A 114 24.76 -17.00 -8.77
N GLN A 115 26.00 -16.65 -9.16
CA GLN A 115 27.22 -17.30 -8.64
C GLN A 115 27.20 -18.84 -8.76
N GLY A 116 26.61 -19.37 -9.84
CA GLY A 116 26.49 -20.81 -10.09
C GLY A 116 25.41 -21.52 -9.27
N LYS A 117 24.59 -20.78 -8.52
CA LYS A 117 23.44 -21.32 -7.79
C LYS A 117 22.13 -20.91 -8.46
N GLU A 118 21.29 -21.90 -8.73
CA GLU A 118 19.91 -21.71 -9.17
C GLU A 118 19.00 -21.35 -7.98
N GLN A 119 18.17 -20.33 -8.15
CA GLN A 119 17.18 -19.89 -7.16
C GLN A 119 16.03 -19.10 -7.81
N ASN A 120 14.93 -18.89 -7.08
CA ASN A 120 13.84 -18.02 -7.53
C ASN A 120 14.30 -16.55 -7.50
N ILE A 121 13.82 -15.74 -8.45
CA ILE A 121 14.13 -14.31 -8.50
C ILE A 121 13.74 -13.57 -7.21
N VAL A 122 12.63 -13.94 -6.58
CA VAL A 122 12.16 -13.30 -5.34
C VAL A 122 13.15 -13.58 -4.20
N ASP A 123 13.71 -14.79 -4.12
CA ASP A 123 14.72 -15.14 -3.11
C ASP A 123 16.03 -14.39 -3.36
N TYR A 124 16.45 -14.27 -4.63
CA TYR A 124 17.61 -13.47 -5.01
C TYR A 124 17.45 -12.00 -4.56
N LEU A 125 16.30 -11.39 -4.86
CA LEU A 125 16.00 -10.01 -4.46
C LEU A 125 15.88 -9.86 -2.93
N GLY A 126 15.29 -10.85 -2.27
CA GLY A 126 15.19 -10.93 -0.81
C GLY A 126 16.56 -10.92 -0.13
N GLY A 127 17.58 -11.51 -0.75
CA GLY A 127 18.97 -11.44 -0.31
C GLY A 127 19.54 -10.01 -0.21
N PHE A 128 18.94 -9.05 -0.91
CA PHE A 128 19.28 -7.62 -0.85
C PHE A 128 18.30 -6.79 0.00
N GLY A 129 17.37 -7.44 0.71
CA GLY A 129 16.33 -6.77 1.48
C GLY A 129 15.23 -6.12 0.64
N ILE A 130 15.07 -6.57 -0.61
CA ILE A 130 14.01 -6.14 -1.53
C ILE A 130 12.82 -7.08 -1.37
N THR A 131 11.65 -6.53 -1.05
CA THR A 131 10.40 -7.29 -0.88
C THR A 131 9.50 -7.06 -2.09
N VAL A 132 9.16 -8.12 -2.83
CA VAL A 132 8.27 -8.04 -4.00
C VAL A 132 6.82 -8.16 -3.56
N PHE A 133 5.95 -7.26 -4.03
CA PHE A 133 4.55 -7.18 -3.57
C PHE A 133 3.51 -7.76 -4.52
N SER A 134 3.83 -7.86 -5.81
CA SER A 134 2.87 -8.37 -6.79
C SER A 134 3.55 -8.92 -8.03
N ASP A 135 2.75 -9.56 -8.88
CA ASP A 135 3.15 -10.02 -10.21
C ASP A 135 3.90 -8.94 -10.98
N ALA A 136 4.96 -9.36 -11.64
CA ALA A 136 5.70 -8.52 -12.56
C ALA A 136 4.84 -8.06 -13.75
N LYS A 137 5.34 -7.02 -14.42
CA LYS A 137 4.84 -6.52 -15.70
C LYS A 137 5.96 -6.63 -16.71
N CYS A 138 5.68 -7.09 -17.92
CA CYS A 138 6.72 -7.24 -18.94
C CYS A 138 6.54 -6.23 -20.07
N LEU A 139 7.66 -5.72 -20.57
CA LEU A 139 7.76 -5.04 -21.84
C LEU A 139 8.58 -5.92 -22.79
N ILE A 140 7.96 -6.28 -23.90
CA ILE A 140 8.59 -7.03 -24.98
C ILE A 140 8.81 -6.04 -26.12
N THR A 141 10.05 -5.89 -26.55
CA THR A 141 10.41 -5.05 -27.68
C THR A 141 10.83 -5.93 -28.85
N ALA A 142 10.27 -5.66 -30.03
CA ALA A 142 10.61 -6.32 -31.29
C ALA A 142 10.85 -5.28 -32.37
N SER A 143 11.60 -5.62 -33.43
CA SER A 143 11.76 -4.82 -34.65
C SER A 143 11.36 -5.63 -35.89
N LYS A 144 11.11 -4.92 -36.99
CA LYS A 144 10.55 -5.46 -38.24
C LYS A 144 11.49 -6.37 -39.05
N GLU A 145 12.78 -6.29 -38.81
CA GLU A 145 13.82 -6.73 -39.77
C GLU A 145 14.00 -8.24 -39.87
N GLU A 146 13.70 -8.99 -38.80
CA GLU A 146 13.68 -10.45 -38.85
C GLU A 146 12.25 -10.95 -38.70
N PRO A 147 11.80 -11.96 -39.48
CA PRO A 147 10.56 -12.65 -39.20
C PRO A 147 10.69 -13.28 -37.81
N THR A 148 10.12 -12.59 -36.83
CA THR A 148 10.01 -13.08 -35.48
C THR A 148 9.12 -14.32 -35.51
N LEU A 149 9.04 -15.05 -34.40
CA LEU A 149 8.02 -16.09 -34.26
C LEU A 149 6.61 -15.54 -34.53
N MET A 150 6.37 -14.22 -34.40
CA MET A 150 5.09 -13.58 -34.70
C MET A 150 4.78 -13.44 -36.19
N ASP A 151 5.79 -13.38 -37.06
CA ASP A 151 5.60 -13.08 -38.49
C ASP A 151 5.35 -14.33 -39.32
N LYS A 152 5.51 -15.52 -38.73
CA LYS A 152 5.21 -16.80 -39.38
C LYS A 152 3.70 -17.04 -39.39
N GLU A 153 3.14 -17.40 -40.56
CA GLU A 153 1.70 -17.66 -40.71
C GLU A 153 1.16 -18.75 -39.77
N GLU A 154 2.00 -19.73 -39.42
CA GLU A 154 1.68 -20.80 -38.48
C GLU A 154 1.52 -20.31 -37.03
N ASN A 155 2.01 -19.11 -36.73
CA ASN A 155 2.09 -18.51 -35.40
C ASN A 155 1.19 -17.28 -35.23
N LYS A 156 0.09 -17.19 -35.99
CA LYS A 156 -0.88 -16.07 -35.93
C LYS A 156 -1.38 -15.75 -34.51
N ASP A 157 -1.40 -16.76 -33.64
CA ASP A 157 -1.84 -16.61 -32.25
C ASP A 157 -0.71 -16.21 -31.28
N TYR A 158 0.57 -16.21 -31.68
CA TYR A 158 1.72 -16.01 -30.75
C TYR A 158 1.65 -14.70 -29.96
N LYS A 159 1.17 -13.62 -30.60
CA LYS A 159 0.92 -12.32 -29.94
C LYS A 159 -0.05 -12.45 -28.76
N TYR A 160 -1.03 -13.36 -28.85
CA TYR A 160 -2.00 -13.59 -27.77
C TYR A 160 -1.34 -14.17 -26.53
N TYR A 161 -0.38 -15.08 -26.73
CA TYR A 161 0.36 -15.72 -25.65
C TYR A 161 1.38 -14.78 -25.01
N ILE A 162 2.05 -13.94 -25.81
CA ILE A 162 2.85 -12.83 -25.26
C ILE A 162 1.98 -11.96 -24.35
N LEU A 163 0.81 -11.51 -24.81
CA LEU A 163 -0.04 -10.62 -24.02
C LEU A 163 -0.70 -11.31 -22.82
N ALA A 164 -0.97 -12.61 -22.90
CA ALA A 164 -1.47 -13.39 -21.76
C ALA A 164 -0.38 -13.69 -20.72
N GLY A 165 0.89 -13.78 -21.14
CA GLY A 165 1.97 -14.27 -20.30
C GLY A 165 1.90 -15.79 -20.11
N GLU A 166 1.53 -16.51 -21.17
CA GLU A 166 1.32 -17.96 -21.18
C GLU A 166 2.22 -18.58 -22.24
N ALA A 167 2.65 -19.83 -22.06
CA ALA A 167 3.50 -20.52 -23.03
C ALA A 167 2.73 -20.83 -24.34
N PHE A 168 3.30 -20.50 -25.50
CA PHE A 168 2.68 -20.72 -26.82
C PHE A 168 2.55 -22.21 -27.18
N HIS A 169 3.58 -22.99 -26.87
CA HIS A 169 3.62 -24.44 -27.09
C HIS A 169 3.68 -25.19 -25.76
N SER A 170 2.57 -25.20 -25.00
CA SER A 170 2.47 -26.04 -23.80
C SER A 170 2.67 -27.52 -24.17
N LYS A 171 3.61 -28.18 -23.49
CA LYS A 171 3.82 -29.63 -23.61
C LYS A 171 2.85 -30.41 -22.73
N GLN A 172 2.31 -29.79 -21.67
CA GLN A 172 1.33 -30.42 -20.79
C GLN A 172 -0.04 -30.54 -21.45
N PHE A 173 -0.49 -29.49 -22.13
CA PHE A 173 -1.85 -29.43 -22.64
C PHE A 173 -1.94 -28.72 -23.98
N ASN A 174 -2.70 -29.32 -24.90
CA ASN A 174 -3.03 -28.71 -26.19
C ASN A 174 -4.20 -27.70 -26.04
N TYR A 175 -4.08 -26.77 -25.08
CA TYR A 175 -5.08 -25.72 -24.88
C TYR A 175 -4.69 -24.46 -25.64
N ARG A 176 -5.71 -23.74 -26.13
CA ARG A 176 -5.56 -22.43 -26.76
C ARG A 176 -6.24 -21.36 -25.93
N ILE A 177 -5.68 -20.16 -25.93
CA ILE A 177 -6.30 -19.00 -25.30
C ILE A 177 -7.66 -18.74 -25.97
N LYS A 178 -8.73 -19.02 -25.21
CA LYS A 178 -10.12 -18.75 -25.61
C LYS A 178 -10.58 -17.35 -25.20
N ALA A 179 -9.93 -16.72 -24.21
CA ALA A 179 -10.35 -15.44 -23.67
C ALA A 179 -10.28 -14.33 -24.75
N ASP A 180 -11.43 -13.73 -25.04
CA ASP A 180 -11.58 -12.72 -26.10
C ASP A 180 -10.80 -11.43 -25.78
N ASP A 181 -10.58 -11.13 -24.51
CA ASP A 181 -9.86 -9.93 -24.06
C ASP A 181 -8.44 -9.85 -24.63
N PHE A 182 -7.70 -10.98 -24.64
CA PHE A 182 -6.33 -11.01 -25.19
C PHE A 182 -6.31 -10.88 -26.72
N ARG A 183 -7.33 -11.43 -27.41
CA ARG A 183 -7.48 -11.26 -28.85
C ARG A 183 -7.74 -9.80 -29.19
N LYS A 184 -8.62 -9.15 -28.43
CA LYS A 184 -8.89 -7.71 -28.57
C LYS A 184 -7.62 -6.90 -28.33
N SER A 185 -6.92 -7.14 -27.21
CA SER A 185 -5.64 -6.49 -26.89
C SER A 185 -4.58 -6.63 -27.98
N ALA A 186 -4.50 -7.80 -28.62
CA ALA A 186 -3.56 -8.06 -29.72
C ALA A 186 -3.97 -7.43 -31.07
N SER A 187 -5.25 -7.09 -31.23
CA SER A 187 -5.80 -6.52 -32.46
C SER A 187 -5.83 -4.98 -32.46
N VAL A 188 -5.78 -4.36 -31.27
CA VAL A 188 -5.88 -2.90 -31.12
C VAL A 188 -4.49 -2.31 -30.92
N ASN A 189 -3.95 -1.69 -31.98
CA ASN A 189 -2.75 -0.86 -31.87
C ASN A 189 -3.11 0.45 -31.16
N VAL A 190 -2.41 0.76 -30.07
CA VAL A 190 -2.60 1.98 -29.29
C VAL A 190 -1.43 2.96 -29.40
N ALA A 191 -0.51 2.73 -30.34
CA ALA A 191 0.64 3.58 -30.56
C ALA A 191 0.23 5.04 -30.81
N ARG A 192 1.02 5.96 -30.25
CA ARG A 192 0.89 7.41 -30.47
C ARG A 192 1.91 7.95 -31.46
N TYR A 193 2.98 7.19 -31.69
CA TYR A 193 4.06 7.54 -32.59
C TYR A 193 4.06 6.61 -33.80
N ASN A 194 4.49 7.12 -34.94
CA ASN A 194 4.48 6.42 -36.23
C ASN A 194 5.59 5.36 -36.38
N PHE A 195 6.59 5.37 -35.51
CA PHE A 195 7.71 4.43 -35.57
C PHE A 195 7.45 3.11 -34.82
N SER A 196 6.26 2.94 -34.22
CA SER A 196 5.95 1.76 -33.40
C SER A 196 4.49 1.34 -33.49
N ASP A 197 4.24 0.05 -33.32
CA ASP A 197 2.95 -0.50 -32.89
C ASP A 197 3.03 -0.90 -31.42
N ILE A 198 1.96 -0.63 -30.66
CA ILE A 198 1.89 -0.93 -29.24
C ILE A 198 0.62 -1.71 -28.95
N TYR A 199 0.78 -2.86 -28.29
CA TYR A 199 -0.32 -3.71 -27.84
C TYR A 199 -0.24 -3.91 -26.34
N LEU A 200 -1.37 -3.73 -25.66
CA LEU A 200 -1.43 -3.69 -24.20
C LEU A 200 -2.38 -4.75 -23.65
N SER A 201 -1.97 -5.35 -22.54
CA SER A 201 -2.79 -6.24 -21.72
C SER A 201 -2.60 -5.90 -20.24
N ARG A 202 -3.30 -6.63 -19.36
CA ARG A 202 -3.11 -6.50 -17.90
C ARG A 202 -1.72 -6.94 -17.44
N LYS A 203 -1.05 -7.82 -18.19
CA LYS A 203 0.21 -8.45 -17.81
C LYS A 203 1.39 -7.79 -18.54
N ASN A 204 1.29 -7.70 -19.87
CA ASN A 204 2.42 -7.42 -20.74
C ASN A 204 2.11 -6.31 -21.76
N VAL A 205 3.16 -5.58 -22.14
CA VAL A 205 3.22 -4.62 -23.25
C VAL A 205 4.06 -5.23 -24.35
N LEU A 206 3.53 -5.27 -25.56
CA LEU A 206 4.30 -5.55 -26.76
C LEU A 206 4.53 -4.24 -27.51
N PHE A 207 5.80 -3.88 -27.69
CA PHE A 207 6.27 -2.69 -28.37
C PHE A 207 7.03 -3.11 -29.64
N HIS A 208 6.39 -2.98 -30.79
CA HIS A 208 6.94 -3.39 -32.07
C HIS A 208 7.41 -2.18 -32.87
N ILE A 209 8.72 -2.02 -33.01
CA ILE A 209 9.36 -0.97 -33.80
C ILE A 209 9.14 -1.27 -35.29
N GLN A 210 8.60 -0.30 -36.02
CA GLN A 210 8.32 -0.41 -37.45
C GLN A 210 9.57 -0.20 -38.32
N GLU A 211 10.63 0.33 -37.72
CA GLU A 211 11.93 0.51 -38.35
C GLU A 211 12.74 -0.80 -38.31
N GLU A 212 13.56 -0.98 -39.34
CA GLU A 212 14.53 -2.07 -39.43
C GLU A 212 15.70 -1.72 -38.50
N VAL A 213 15.83 -2.50 -37.42
CA VAL A 213 16.80 -2.26 -36.34
C VAL A 213 17.38 -3.60 -35.89
N GLU A 214 18.60 -3.92 -36.35
CA GLU A 214 19.31 -5.15 -36.03
C GLU A 214 19.90 -5.13 -34.61
N GLU A 215 20.53 -4.01 -34.23
CA GLU A 215 21.27 -3.93 -32.97
C GLU A 215 20.34 -3.73 -31.76
N SER A 216 20.51 -4.55 -30.70
CA SER A 216 19.80 -4.38 -29.42
C SER A 216 19.96 -2.99 -28.82
N LYS A 217 21.12 -2.37 -29.02
CA LYS A 217 21.38 -1.00 -28.56
C LYS A 217 20.42 0.01 -29.18
N ASP A 218 20.13 -0.12 -30.47
CA ASP A 218 19.26 0.83 -31.16
C ASP A 218 17.80 0.53 -30.85
N ARG A 219 17.39 -0.74 -30.78
CA ARG A 219 16.06 -1.13 -30.26
C ARG A 219 15.82 -0.60 -28.84
N PHE A 220 16.84 -0.69 -28.00
CA PHE A 220 16.81 -0.13 -26.66
C PHE A 220 16.51 1.36 -26.70
N ILE A 221 17.20 2.15 -27.53
CA ILE A 221 16.98 3.61 -27.69
C ILE A 221 15.51 3.92 -28.01
N TYR A 222 14.90 3.22 -28.95
CA TYR A 222 13.48 3.39 -29.29
C TYR A 222 12.54 3.03 -28.12
N SER A 223 12.94 2.03 -27.31
CA SER A 223 12.13 1.55 -26.19
C SER A 223 12.32 2.35 -24.88
N VAL A 224 13.32 3.23 -24.77
CA VAL A 224 13.69 3.89 -23.50
C VAL A 224 12.51 4.64 -22.87
N LEU A 225 11.73 5.38 -23.66
CA LEU A 225 10.56 6.10 -23.14
C LEU A 225 9.55 5.13 -22.53
N MET A 226 9.30 4.00 -23.20
CA MET A 226 8.38 2.98 -22.70
C MET A 226 8.92 2.29 -21.45
N ILE A 227 10.22 1.98 -21.41
CA ILE A 227 10.90 1.45 -20.21
C ILE A 227 10.68 2.40 -19.03
N PHE A 228 10.88 3.70 -19.23
CA PHE A 228 10.70 4.67 -18.17
C PHE A 228 9.23 4.81 -17.73
N ILE A 229 8.28 4.82 -18.67
CA ILE A 229 6.84 4.76 -18.36
C ILE A 229 6.52 3.55 -17.48
N MET A 230 7.05 2.38 -17.84
CA MET A 230 6.88 1.14 -17.06
C MET A 230 7.48 1.28 -15.66
N GLU A 231 8.68 1.86 -15.51
CA GLU A 231 9.29 2.12 -14.19
C GLU A 231 8.39 2.97 -13.30
N ILE A 232 7.84 4.08 -13.81
CA ILE A 232 6.97 4.96 -13.03
C ILE A 232 5.68 4.25 -12.62
N ILE A 233 5.05 3.51 -13.55
CA ILE A 233 3.82 2.76 -13.24
C ILE A 233 4.10 1.68 -12.18
N VAL A 234 5.23 0.98 -12.29
CA VAL A 234 5.62 -0.06 -11.33
C VAL A 234 5.94 0.54 -9.96
N LEU A 235 6.53 1.74 -9.91
CA LEU A 235 6.71 2.49 -8.66
C LEU A 235 5.37 2.89 -8.03
N GLN A 236 4.36 3.27 -8.82
CA GLN A 236 3.00 3.55 -8.31
C GLN A 236 2.36 2.28 -7.73
N ILE A 237 2.47 1.15 -8.45
CA ILE A 237 1.96 -0.15 -7.97
C ILE A 237 2.66 -0.54 -6.67
N ALA A 238 3.99 -0.42 -6.60
CA ALA A 238 4.77 -0.70 -5.41
C ALA A 238 4.36 0.17 -4.21
N ALA A 239 4.15 1.46 -4.43
CA ALA A 239 3.69 2.38 -3.38
C ALA A 239 2.32 1.97 -2.83
N LEU A 240 1.35 1.70 -3.71
CA LEU A 240 0.00 1.30 -3.32
C LEU A 240 0.00 -0.04 -2.58
N LYS A 241 0.74 -1.04 -3.09
CA LYS A 241 0.79 -2.37 -2.48
C LYS A 241 1.50 -2.35 -1.12
N ARG A 242 2.61 -1.62 -0.97
CA ARG A 242 3.28 -1.45 0.32
C ARG A 242 2.33 -0.85 1.36
N ILE A 243 1.64 0.24 1.00
CA ILE A 243 0.74 0.92 1.93
C ILE A 243 -0.44 0.00 2.28
N ASN A 244 -0.97 -0.74 1.31
CA ASN A 244 -2.01 -1.74 1.57
C ASN A 244 -1.57 -2.87 2.50
N GLU A 245 -0.33 -3.35 2.35
CA GLU A 245 0.22 -4.35 3.27
C GLU A 245 0.42 -3.78 4.68
N ASN A 246 0.90 -2.54 4.80
CA ASN A 246 0.98 -1.87 6.10
C ASN A 246 -0.40 -1.78 6.77
N ILE A 247 -1.43 -1.37 6.03
CA ILE A 247 -2.82 -1.34 6.53
C ILE A 247 -3.26 -2.75 6.98
N LYS A 248 -2.98 -3.79 6.18
CA LYS A 248 -3.35 -5.19 6.50
C LYS A 248 -2.62 -5.71 7.75
N ASN A 249 -1.34 -5.36 7.91
CA ASN A 249 -0.56 -5.74 9.09
C ASN A 249 -1.06 -5.02 10.34
N ASP A 250 -1.38 -3.72 10.23
CA ASP A 250 -1.98 -2.95 11.33
C ASP A 250 -3.34 -3.54 11.75
N PHE A 251 -4.12 -4.07 10.82
CA PHE A 251 -5.35 -4.82 11.14
C PHE A 251 -5.07 -6.12 11.89
N ALA A 252 -4.06 -6.89 11.48
CA ALA A 252 -3.77 -8.22 12.02
C ALA A 252 -3.19 -8.19 13.44
N ASP A 253 -2.38 -7.19 13.76
CA ASP A 253 -1.63 -7.14 15.02
C ASP A 253 -2.46 -6.78 16.26
N GLU A 254 -3.79 -6.56 16.13
CA GLU A 254 -4.71 -6.05 17.16
C GLU A 254 -4.26 -4.73 17.85
N LYS A 255 -3.10 -4.19 17.47
CA LYS A 255 -2.49 -2.93 17.88
C LYS A 255 -3.12 -1.71 17.21
N LEU A 256 -4.39 -1.79 16.82
CA LEU A 256 -5.20 -0.63 16.46
C LEU A 256 -5.55 0.17 17.72
N LYS A 257 -4.53 0.82 18.25
CA LYS A 257 -4.59 1.85 19.27
C LYS A 257 -4.14 3.13 18.57
N ASP A 258 -5.12 4.00 18.30
CA ASP A 258 -4.93 5.42 17.99
C ASP A 258 -5.08 5.83 16.50
N ILE A 259 -5.69 7.01 16.32
CA ILE A 259 -5.85 7.76 15.07
C ILE A 259 -4.50 8.09 14.41
N SER A 260 -3.42 8.09 15.20
CA SER A 260 -2.06 8.31 14.70
C SER A 260 -1.68 7.35 13.58
N ALA A 261 -2.07 6.08 13.63
CA ALA A 261 -1.76 5.09 12.58
C ALA A 261 -2.36 5.47 11.21
N VAL A 262 -3.63 5.92 11.19
CA VAL A 262 -4.26 6.42 9.95
C VAL A 262 -3.58 7.69 9.45
N LYS A 263 -3.17 8.57 10.36
CA LYS A 263 -2.46 9.79 9.99
C LYS A 263 -1.10 9.44 9.34
N GLU A 264 -0.36 8.50 9.92
CA GLU A 264 0.91 8.00 9.38
C GLU A 264 0.72 7.35 8.01
N ILE A 265 -0.31 6.52 7.81
CA ILE A 265 -0.63 5.91 6.51
C ILE A 265 -0.93 6.97 5.44
N ASN A 266 -1.73 7.99 5.78
CA ASN A 266 -2.05 9.07 4.86
C ASN A 266 -0.82 9.95 4.56
N GLU A 267 -0.02 10.26 5.58
CA GLU A 267 1.24 10.98 5.40
C GLU A 267 2.23 10.19 4.54
N ASP A 268 2.26 8.86 4.69
CA ASP A 268 3.04 7.97 3.84
C ASP A 268 2.57 8.01 2.39
N MET A 269 1.27 7.95 2.12
CA MET A 269 0.74 8.08 0.75
C MET A 269 1.06 9.46 0.15
N ASN A 270 0.96 10.53 0.96
CA ASN A 270 1.24 11.89 0.51
C ASN A 270 2.69 12.06 -0.01
N LYS A 271 3.65 11.29 0.53
CA LYS A 271 5.04 11.29 0.05
C LYS A 271 5.19 10.81 -1.40
N TYR A 272 4.18 10.13 -1.94
CA TYR A 272 4.19 9.57 -3.29
C TYR A 272 3.35 10.36 -4.29
N LEU A 273 2.62 11.40 -3.87
CA LEU A 273 1.70 12.16 -4.75
C LEU A 273 2.34 12.59 -6.08
N SER A 274 3.63 12.92 -6.06
CA SER A 274 4.39 13.29 -7.26
C SER A 274 4.36 12.19 -8.32
N LEU A 275 4.36 10.91 -7.96
CA LEU A 275 4.27 9.81 -8.93
C LEU A 275 2.98 9.85 -9.75
N TRP A 276 1.88 10.38 -9.21
CA TRP A 276 0.58 10.45 -9.89
C TRP A 276 0.36 11.75 -10.65
N ASP A 277 1.29 12.71 -10.58
CA ASP A 277 1.16 13.94 -11.34
C ASP A 277 1.52 13.70 -12.81
N ILE A 278 0.48 13.56 -13.63
CA ILE A 278 0.63 13.39 -15.08
C ILE A 278 1.30 14.60 -15.74
N ASN A 279 1.27 15.77 -15.10
CA ASN A 279 1.95 16.95 -15.60
C ASN A 279 3.47 16.86 -15.45
N ASN A 280 4.01 15.82 -14.82
CA ASN A 280 5.45 15.58 -14.83
C ASN A 280 5.99 15.26 -16.23
N PHE A 281 5.14 14.87 -17.18
CA PHE A 281 5.52 14.67 -18.58
C PHE A 281 5.40 16.00 -19.35
N TYR A 282 6.42 16.35 -20.13
CA TYR A 282 6.38 17.56 -20.96
C TYR A 282 5.39 17.45 -22.13
N TYR A 283 5.24 16.25 -22.71
CA TYR A 283 4.50 16.05 -23.94
C TYR A 283 3.18 15.31 -23.71
N GLN A 284 2.10 15.82 -24.31
CA GLN A 284 0.76 15.22 -24.23
C GLN A 284 0.73 13.77 -24.74
N MET A 285 1.47 13.45 -25.80
CA MET A 285 1.50 12.08 -26.35
C MET A 285 2.09 11.08 -25.35
N ALA A 286 3.10 11.49 -24.58
CA ALA A 286 3.68 10.67 -23.52
C ALA A 286 2.71 10.50 -22.34
N GLN A 287 1.96 11.56 -21.99
CA GLN A 287 0.87 11.50 -20.99
C GLN A 287 -0.24 10.53 -21.39
N ASP A 288 -0.66 10.58 -22.65
CA ASP A 288 -1.69 9.69 -23.20
C ASP A 288 -1.22 8.25 -23.20
N LEU A 289 0.03 8.00 -23.61
CA LEU A 289 0.64 6.68 -23.61
C LEU A 289 0.75 6.12 -22.19
N PHE A 290 1.24 6.93 -21.23
CA PHE A 290 1.28 6.58 -19.82
C PHE A 290 -0.10 6.19 -19.29
N SER A 291 -1.12 6.99 -19.59
CA SER A 291 -2.50 6.72 -19.17
C SER A 291 -3.05 5.43 -19.76
N LEU A 292 -2.74 5.13 -21.02
CA LEU A 292 -3.15 3.87 -21.66
C LEU A 292 -2.53 2.65 -20.99
N VAL A 293 -1.23 2.70 -20.69
CA VAL A 293 -0.53 1.60 -20.00
C VAL A 293 -1.03 1.44 -18.56
N LEU A 294 -1.23 2.55 -17.85
CA LEU A 294 -1.76 2.55 -16.47
C LEU A 294 -3.15 1.91 -16.41
N ASN A 295 -4.03 2.28 -17.35
CA ASN A 295 -5.37 1.70 -17.48
C ASN A 295 -5.32 0.21 -17.85
N ALA A 296 -4.44 -0.18 -18.78
CA ALA A 296 -4.30 -1.58 -19.18
C ALA A 296 -3.89 -2.47 -17.98
N PHE A 297 -2.95 -1.99 -17.16
CA PHE A 297 -2.48 -2.69 -15.95
C PHE A 297 -3.45 -2.64 -14.77
N LYS A 298 -4.60 -1.97 -14.92
CA LYS A 298 -5.63 -1.88 -13.88
C LYS A 298 -5.12 -1.25 -12.58
N VAL A 299 -4.23 -0.26 -12.68
CA VAL A 299 -3.70 0.43 -11.49
C VAL A 299 -4.82 1.11 -10.70
N ASP A 300 -5.87 1.57 -11.36
CA ASP A 300 -7.06 2.12 -10.71
C ASP A 300 -7.80 1.11 -9.82
N GLU A 301 -7.79 -0.18 -10.17
CA GLU A 301 -8.37 -1.23 -9.31
C GLU A 301 -7.55 -1.38 -8.02
N ILE A 302 -6.21 -1.31 -8.11
CA ILE A 302 -5.31 -1.36 -6.96
C ILE A 302 -5.48 -0.12 -6.07
N LYS A 303 -5.66 1.06 -6.69
CA LYS A 303 -5.94 2.31 -6.00
C LYS A 303 -7.30 2.27 -5.30
N ALA A 304 -8.32 1.69 -5.92
CA ALA A 304 -9.62 1.50 -5.31
C ALA A 304 -9.56 0.55 -4.11
N GLU A 305 -8.78 -0.54 -4.19
CA GLU A 305 -8.50 -1.44 -3.05
C GLU A 305 -7.90 -0.66 -1.87
N TYR A 306 -6.95 0.23 -2.14
CA TYR A 306 -6.35 1.10 -1.12
C TYR A 306 -7.35 2.05 -0.48
N ILE A 307 -8.14 2.78 -1.28
CA ILE A 307 -9.13 3.72 -0.76
C ILE A 307 -10.13 2.97 0.14
N HIS A 308 -10.58 1.80 -0.29
CA HIS A 308 -11.48 0.97 0.50
C HIS A 308 -10.86 0.54 1.84
N ASN A 309 -9.64 -0.02 1.81
CA ASN A 309 -8.95 -0.47 3.03
C ASN A 309 -8.71 0.68 4.02
N SER A 310 -8.32 1.86 3.52
CA SER A 310 -8.11 3.06 4.34
C SER A 310 -9.42 3.55 4.98
N GLN A 311 -10.54 3.53 4.25
CA GLN A 311 -11.87 3.88 4.80
C GLN A 311 -12.33 2.90 5.89
N VAL A 312 -12.14 1.60 5.66
CA VAL A 312 -12.47 0.57 6.67
C VAL A 312 -11.66 0.78 7.95
N LEU A 313 -10.38 1.13 7.81
CA LEU A 313 -9.50 1.41 8.94
C LEU A 313 -9.98 2.64 9.74
N GLN A 314 -10.32 3.72 9.05
CA GLN A 314 -10.88 4.93 9.66
C GLN A 314 -12.16 4.63 10.45
N ASN A 315 -13.07 3.85 9.89
CA ASN A 315 -14.32 3.46 10.55
C ASN A 315 -14.07 2.65 11.83
N ILE A 316 -13.16 1.68 11.78
CA ILE A 316 -12.81 0.86 12.95
C ILE A 316 -12.22 1.70 14.09
N ILE A 317 -11.31 2.62 13.77
CA ILE A 317 -10.75 3.53 14.77
C ILE A 317 -11.82 4.46 15.34
N GLY A 318 -12.72 4.99 14.49
CA GLY A 318 -13.84 5.83 14.92
C GLY A 318 -14.77 5.13 15.92
N ILE A 319 -15.17 3.88 15.62
CA ILE A 319 -16.01 3.07 16.51
C ILE A 319 -15.31 2.81 17.85
N ARG A 320 -14.01 2.47 17.83
CA ARG A 320 -13.25 2.22 19.06
C ARG A 320 -13.10 3.49 19.92
N LYS A 321 -12.89 4.65 19.30
CA LYS A 321 -12.82 5.93 20.00
C LYS A 321 -14.15 6.27 20.67
N ALA A 322 -15.26 6.13 19.94
CA ALA A 322 -16.60 6.35 20.49
C ALA A 322 -16.88 5.42 21.68
N PHE A 323 -16.49 4.14 21.58
CA PHE A 323 -16.63 3.18 22.69
C PHE A 323 -15.77 3.55 23.90
N SER A 324 -14.53 4.00 23.69
CA SER A 324 -13.64 4.46 24.78
C SER A 324 -14.18 5.73 25.46
N GLU A 325 -14.67 6.69 24.69
CA GLU A 325 -15.28 7.92 25.21
C GLU A 325 -16.58 7.64 25.98
N GLU A 326 -17.36 6.67 25.52
CA GLU A 326 -18.56 6.21 26.24
C GLU A 326 -18.16 5.57 27.58
N GLN A 327 -17.14 4.71 27.59
CA GLN A 327 -16.62 4.13 28.84
C GLN A 327 -16.08 5.19 29.80
N GLU A 328 -15.33 6.17 29.31
CA GLU A 328 -14.83 7.28 30.13
C GLU A 328 -15.96 8.13 30.69
N THR A 329 -16.94 8.48 29.86
CA THR A 329 -18.13 9.22 30.28
C THR A 329 -18.92 8.43 31.32
N ASN A 330 -19.10 7.13 31.12
CA ASN A 330 -19.73 6.23 32.09
C ASN A 330 -18.94 6.12 33.39
N ARG A 331 -17.61 6.16 33.34
CA ARG A 331 -16.75 6.17 34.53
C ARG A 331 -16.82 7.51 35.26
N LYS A 332 -16.71 8.64 34.56
CA LYS A 332 -16.83 10.00 35.11
C LYS A 332 -18.19 10.21 35.77
N THR A 333 -19.27 9.78 35.12
CA THR A 333 -20.63 9.86 35.69
C THR A 333 -20.79 8.97 36.92
N LYS A 334 -20.19 7.76 36.96
CA LYS A 334 -20.16 6.93 38.18
C LYS A 334 -19.39 7.60 39.32
N ILE A 335 -18.20 8.16 39.04
CA ILE A 335 -17.40 8.88 40.04
C ILE A 335 -18.16 10.09 40.56
N ASN A 336 -18.73 10.92 39.69
CA ASN A 336 -19.51 12.09 40.09
C ASN A 336 -20.69 11.73 40.99
N LYS A 337 -21.40 10.63 40.70
CA LYS A 337 -22.47 10.12 41.58
C LYS A 337 -21.96 9.71 42.95
N ILE A 338 -20.79 9.08 43.03
CA ILE A 338 -20.17 8.69 44.30
C ILE A 338 -19.75 9.93 45.09
N THR A 339 -19.04 10.87 44.46
CA THR A 339 -18.62 12.13 45.08
C THR A 339 -19.80 12.95 45.59
N GLN A 340 -20.89 13.03 44.81
CA GLN A 340 -22.11 13.71 45.23
C GLN A 340 -22.74 13.08 46.49
N ARG A 341 -22.74 11.74 46.59
CA ARG A 341 -23.20 11.03 47.80
C ARG A 341 -22.31 11.33 49.01
N PHE A 342 -21.00 11.38 48.82
CA PHE A 342 -20.07 11.74 49.91
C PHE A 342 -20.29 13.18 50.41
N PHE A 343 -20.44 14.17 49.51
CA PHE A 343 -20.75 15.55 49.92
C PHE A 343 -22.06 15.65 50.70
N GLN A 344 -23.09 14.88 50.32
CA GLN A 344 -24.35 14.83 51.06
C GLN A 344 -24.16 14.28 52.49
N ILE A 345 -23.36 13.22 52.65
CA ILE A 345 -23.05 12.65 53.97
C ILE A 345 -22.25 13.65 54.84
N PHE A 346 -21.23 14.31 54.27
CA PHE A 346 -20.45 15.32 55.00
C PHE A 346 -21.31 16.52 55.43
N ALA A 347 -22.22 16.99 54.57
CA ALA A 347 -23.16 18.04 54.92
C ALA A 347 -24.07 17.62 56.10
N LEU A 348 -24.54 16.36 56.11
CA LEU A 348 -25.31 15.82 57.23
C LEU A 348 -24.50 15.80 58.53
N ILE A 349 -23.26 15.29 58.50
CA ILE A 349 -22.36 15.26 59.67
C ILE A 349 -22.09 16.68 60.18
N GLY A 350 -21.87 17.63 59.27
CA GLY A 350 -21.67 19.05 59.61
C GLY A 350 -22.88 19.67 60.31
N ILE A 351 -24.10 19.40 59.82
CA ILE A 351 -25.35 19.86 60.43
C ILE A 351 -25.54 19.26 61.83
N ILE A 352 -25.25 17.96 62.00
CA ILE A 352 -25.33 17.29 63.29
C ILE A 352 -24.34 17.94 64.28
N SER A 353 -23.10 18.17 63.85
CA SER A 353 -22.08 18.77 64.71
C SER A 353 -22.41 20.21 65.14
N THR A 354 -22.99 21.02 64.24
CA THR A 354 -23.42 22.38 64.61
C THR A 354 -24.62 22.36 65.54
N LEU A 355 -25.59 21.46 65.32
CA LEU A 355 -26.71 21.27 66.25
C LEU A 355 -26.22 20.87 67.64
N ASP A 356 -25.26 19.95 67.75
CA ASP A 356 -24.68 19.56 69.03
C ASP A 356 -24.02 20.75 69.75
N LYS A 357 -23.24 21.57 69.04
CA LYS A 357 -22.63 22.79 69.62
C LYS A 357 -23.68 23.79 70.09
N VAL A 358 -24.72 24.03 69.30
CA VAL A 358 -25.81 24.95 69.68
C VAL A 358 -26.53 24.43 70.93
N MET A 359 -26.82 23.13 70.97
CA MET A 359 -27.58 22.51 72.04
C MET A 359 -26.79 22.39 73.35
N TYR A 360 -25.51 22.00 73.29
CA TYR A 360 -24.71 21.73 74.49
C TYR A 360 -23.89 22.93 74.96
N THR A 361 -23.59 23.90 74.09
CA THR A 361 -22.76 25.06 74.45
C THR A 361 -23.61 26.33 74.55
N ILE A 362 -24.45 26.62 73.56
CA ILE A 362 -25.14 27.92 73.48
C ILE A 362 -26.44 27.91 74.31
N LEU A 363 -27.24 26.86 74.23
CA LEU A 363 -28.53 26.77 74.93
C LEU A 363 -28.43 26.91 76.47
N PRO A 364 -27.47 26.25 77.15
CA PRO A 364 -27.30 26.40 78.60
C PRO A 364 -26.82 27.79 79.01
N LEU A 365 -26.07 28.46 78.12
CA LEU A 365 -25.59 29.83 78.30
C LEU A 365 -26.74 30.86 78.23
N ILE A 366 -27.75 30.61 77.39
CA ILE A 366 -28.91 31.49 77.22
C ILE A 366 -29.99 31.19 78.28
N PHE A 367 -30.21 29.92 78.63
CA PHE A 367 -31.26 29.50 79.55
C PHE A 367 -30.68 28.81 80.79
N LYS A 368 -30.44 29.62 81.83
CA LYS A 368 -29.74 29.24 83.08
C LYS A 368 -30.39 28.12 83.92
N ASN A 369 -31.60 27.66 83.57
CA ASN A 369 -32.41 26.72 84.35
C ASN A 369 -32.88 25.47 83.55
N ILE A 370 -32.30 25.20 82.38
CA ILE A 370 -32.66 23.99 81.62
C ILE A 370 -31.92 22.78 82.20
N SER A 371 -32.68 21.73 82.56
CA SER A 371 -32.09 20.46 83.01
C SER A 371 -31.35 19.74 81.87
N GLU A 372 -30.25 19.04 82.16
CA GLU A 372 -29.47 18.29 81.17
C GLU A 372 -30.33 17.28 80.37
N ARG A 373 -31.37 16.70 81.01
CA ARG A 373 -32.34 15.82 80.34
C ARG A 373 -33.15 16.54 79.26
N SER A 374 -33.53 17.80 79.48
CA SER A 374 -34.28 18.60 78.52
C SER A 374 -33.43 18.96 77.30
N ILE A 375 -32.13 19.23 77.50
CA ILE A 375 -31.16 19.44 76.40
C ILE A 375 -31.06 18.18 75.55
N GLY A 376 -30.86 17.00 76.18
CA GLY A 376 -30.77 15.72 75.47
C GLY A 376 -32.00 15.42 74.60
N ILE A 377 -33.20 15.68 75.09
CA ILE A 377 -34.45 15.45 74.32
C ILE A 377 -34.52 16.38 73.11
N VAL A 378 -34.24 17.68 73.27
CA VAL A 378 -34.28 18.63 72.15
C VAL A 378 -33.20 18.32 71.12
N THR A 379 -32.01 17.88 71.54
CA THR A 379 -30.96 17.41 70.64
C THR A 379 -31.42 16.21 69.82
N VAL A 380 -32.02 15.18 70.44
CA VAL A 380 -32.54 14.00 69.73
C VAL A 380 -33.65 14.37 68.74
N VAL A 381 -34.56 15.28 69.11
CA VAL A 381 -35.60 15.78 68.20
C VAL A 381 -34.99 16.56 67.03
N GLY A 382 -33.97 17.40 67.29
CA GLY A 382 -33.22 18.10 66.26
C GLY A 382 -32.55 17.14 65.26
N TRP A 383 -31.90 16.08 65.78
CA TRP A 383 -31.30 15.03 64.95
C TRP A 383 -32.34 14.32 64.09
N MET A 384 -33.51 13.97 64.65
CA MET A 384 -34.60 13.34 63.89
C MET A 384 -35.12 14.25 62.77
N LEU A 385 -35.33 15.53 63.04
CA LEU A 385 -35.79 16.49 62.03
C LEU A 385 -34.75 16.69 60.91
N SER A 386 -33.46 16.77 61.24
CA SER A 386 -32.39 16.86 60.24
C SER A 386 -32.28 15.61 59.38
N ILE A 387 -32.44 14.42 59.96
CA ILE A 387 -32.48 13.16 59.21
C ILE A 387 -33.68 13.13 58.27
N ILE A 388 -34.88 13.51 58.73
CA ILE A 388 -36.10 13.56 57.91
C ILE A 388 -35.93 14.57 56.75
N ALA A 389 -35.43 15.77 57.03
CA ALA A 389 -35.18 16.79 56.01
C ALA A 389 -34.17 16.29 54.96
N PHE A 390 -33.11 15.62 55.39
CA PHE A 390 -32.12 15.01 54.50
C PHE A 390 -32.72 13.94 53.59
N PHE A 391 -33.49 12.99 54.16
CA PHE A 391 -34.15 11.95 53.36
C PHE A 391 -35.19 12.54 52.40
N THR A 392 -35.87 13.62 52.78
CA THR A 392 -36.83 14.32 51.92
C THR A 392 -36.13 14.98 50.73
N VAL A 393 -35.04 15.72 50.97
CA VAL A 393 -34.23 16.32 49.90
C VAL A 393 -33.59 15.26 49.01
N TYR A 394 -33.11 14.16 49.59
CA TYR A 394 -32.57 13.01 48.86
C TYR A 394 -33.63 12.40 47.93
N TYR A 395 -34.83 12.14 48.45
CA TYR A 395 -35.93 11.57 47.68
C TYR A 395 -36.39 12.49 46.54
N LEU A 396 -36.50 13.81 46.80
CA LEU A 396 -36.85 14.80 45.77
C LEU A 396 -35.78 14.87 44.66
N ASN A 397 -34.50 14.86 45.02
CA ASN A 397 -33.41 14.81 44.04
C ASN A 397 -33.35 13.50 43.26
N TYR A 398 -33.62 12.36 43.92
CA TYR A 398 -33.70 11.06 43.26
C TYR A 398 -34.84 11.02 42.24
N LYS A 399 -36.03 11.51 42.62
CA LYS A 399 -37.20 11.58 41.73
C LYS A 399 -36.96 12.52 40.54
N ARG A 400 -36.35 13.68 40.77
CA ARG A 400 -36.00 14.65 39.71
C ARG A 400 -35.02 14.06 38.69
N ASN A 401 -33.96 13.38 39.16
CA ASN A 401 -32.97 12.75 38.27
C ASN A 401 -33.51 11.53 37.48
N LYS A 402 -34.64 10.94 37.92
CA LYS A 402 -35.31 9.85 37.19
C LYS A 402 -36.25 10.36 36.09
N LEU A 403 -36.66 11.63 36.15
CA LEU A 403 -37.56 12.27 35.17
C LEU A 403 -36.81 13.03 34.06
N THR A 404 -35.51 13.29 34.22
CA THR A 404 -34.65 13.97 33.24
C THR A 404 -33.72 13.01 32.47
N LYS A 405 -33.90 11.70 32.64
CA LYS A 405 -33.39 10.64 31.77
C LYS A 405 -34.56 10.09 30.98
#